data_AF-A0ABD2SFW1-F1
#
_entry.id   AF-A0ABD2SFW1-F1
#
_cell.length_a   1.000
_cell.length_b   1.000
_cell.length_c   1.000
_cell.angle_alpha   90.00
_cell.angle_beta   90.00
_cell.angle_gamma   90.00
#
_symmetry.space_group_name_H-M   'P 1'
#
loop_
_entity.id
_entity.type
_entity.pdbx_description
1 polymer ?
#
loop_
_entity_poly.entity_id
_entity_poly.type
_entity_poly.pdbx_seq_one_letter_code
_entity_poly.pdbx_strand_id
1 'polypeptide(L)'
;MPFVEKEKYELPRQCRLHPSNDLFRDQEEHKIHLDVNEWRCGYCRKSFRAEKFLDQHFDNRHSNLLDAGQSKCLADVCGALHCDLVMEIKSKKTKCNPAAAARNRHLCEGLADKCFPANQSPSSTRLHELFLRQFCDAHTCSGGGKPFSRGGKKHINRFYLAASVLTLMLLPLFYLIVYLYQREIKRGTQELKRIAKVGRKAKPS
;
A
#
# COMPACT_ATOMS: atom_id res chain seq x y z
N MET A 1 -12.22 -3.24 -5.69
CA MET A 1 -12.34 -2.30 -4.55
C MET A 1 -12.64 -3.12 -3.29
N PRO A 2 -11.75 -3.14 -2.27
CA PRO A 2 -11.83 -4.09 -1.16
C PRO A 2 -13.15 -4.07 -0.39
N PHE A 3 -13.79 -2.91 -0.26
CA PHE A 3 -15.07 -2.77 0.46
C PHE A 3 -16.27 -3.28 -0.36
N VAL A 4 -16.23 -3.09 -1.68
CA VAL A 4 -17.26 -3.59 -2.61
C VAL A 4 -17.20 -5.12 -2.70
N GLU A 5 -15.98 -5.68 -2.76
CA GLU A 5 -15.73 -7.12 -2.76
C GLU A 5 -16.17 -7.78 -1.45
N LYS A 6 -15.94 -7.12 -0.32
CA LYS A 6 -16.35 -7.62 1.01
C LYS A 6 -17.87 -7.73 1.16
N GLU A 7 -18.60 -6.77 0.62
CA GLU A 7 -20.08 -6.75 0.67
C GLU A 7 -20.72 -7.52 -0.51
N LYS A 8 -19.91 -8.16 -1.38
CA LYS A 8 -20.34 -8.85 -2.62
C LYS A 8 -21.30 -8.00 -3.46
N TYR A 9 -21.05 -6.71 -3.51
CA TYR A 9 -21.92 -5.77 -4.20
C TYR A 9 -21.52 -5.67 -5.67
N GLU A 10 -22.49 -5.87 -6.56
CA GLU A 10 -22.30 -5.67 -8.00
C GLU A 10 -22.62 -4.22 -8.35
N LEU A 11 -21.65 -3.53 -8.97
CA LEU A 11 -21.82 -2.14 -9.40
C LEU A 11 -22.85 -2.08 -10.53
N PRO A 12 -23.74 -1.07 -10.56
CA PRO A 12 -24.64 -0.85 -11.69
C PRO A 12 -23.86 -0.61 -13.00
N ARG A 13 -24.37 -1.06 -14.15
CA ARG A 13 -23.73 -0.80 -15.46
C ARG A 13 -23.63 0.68 -15.80
N GLN A 14 -24.48 1.53 -15.21
CA GLN A 14 -24.45 2.97 -15.40
C GLN A 14 -23.38 3.66 -14.53
N CYS A 15 -22.80 2.95 -13.57
CA CYS A 15 -21.74 3.46 -12.71
C CYS A 15 -20.46 3.66 -13.53
N ARG A 16 -19.84 4.83 -13.41
CA ARG A 16 -18.58 5.13 -14.10
C ARG A 16 -17.39 4.30 -13.59
N LEU A 17 -17.47 3.80 -12.36
CA LEU A 17 -16.45 2.94 -11.74
C LEU A 17 -16.69 1.45 -12.03
N HIS A 18 -17.70 1.12 -12.85
CA HIS A 18 -17.94 -0.25 -13.27
C HIS A 18 -16.78 -0.73 -14.16
N PRO A 19 -16.22 -1.94 -13.94
CA PRO A 19 -15.05 -2.42 -14.68
C PRO A 19 -15.22 -2.42 -16.21
N SER A 20 -16.43 -2.66 -16.72
CA SER A 20 -16.70 -2.63 -18.17
C SER A 20 -16.70 -1.24 -18.79
N ASN A 21 -16.76 -0.18 -17.98
CA ASN A 21 -16.86 1.19 -18.46
C ASN A 21 -15.49 1.90 -18.46
N ASP A 22 -14.45 1.22 -17.99
CA ASP A 22 -13.10 1.75 -17.98
C ASP A 22 -12.46 1.58 -19.36
N LEU A 23 -12.17 2.71 -20.01
CA LEU A 23 -11.63 2.80 -21.36
C LEU A 23 -10.31 2.05 -21.52
N PHE A 24 -9.43 2.12 -20.52
CA PHE A 24 -8.08 1.55 -20.61
C PHE A 24 -7.99 0.16 -19.98
N ARG A 25 -9.11 -0.39 -19.49
CA ARG A 25 -9.14 -1.65 -18.76
C ARG A 25 -8.51 -2.80 -19.52
N ASP A 26 -8.88 -2.95 -20.79
CA ASP A 26 -8.37 -4.02 -21.65
C ASP A 26 -6.86 -3.89 -21.87
N GLN A 27 -6.37 -2.66 -22.10
CA GLN A 27 -4.93 -2.42 -22.29
C GLN A 27 -4.13 -2.72 -21.02
N GLU A 28 -4.63 -2.34 -19.85
CA GLU A 28 -4.02 -2.66 -18.56
C GLU A 28 -3.96 -4.18 -18.31
N GLU A 29 -5.03 -4.92 -18.63
CA GLU A 29 -5.05 -6.39 -18.50
C GLU A 29 -4.08 -7.09 -19.47
N HIS A 30 -3.71 -6.42 -20.58
CA HIS A 30 -2.73 -6.90 -21.54
C HIS A 30 -1.30 -6.38 -21.27
N LYS A 31 -1.03 -5.73 -20.13
CA LYS A 31 0.33 -5.46 -19.67
C LYS A 31 0.90 -6.68 -18.96
N ILE A 32 1.94 -7.27 -19.54
CA ILE A 32 2.61 -8.43 -18.93
C ILE A 32 3.97 -7.98 -18.41
N HIS A 33 4.13 -7.94 -17.09
CA HIS A 33 5.42 -7.68 -16.44
C HIS A 33 6.15 -9.00 -16.20
N LEU A 34 7.29 -9.21 -16.87
CA LEU A 34 8.03 -10.47 -16.82
C LEU A 34 9.25 -10.38 -15.91
N ASP A 35 9.97 -9.26 -15.99
CA ASP A 35 11.17 -9.00 -15.19
C ASP A 35 11.30 -7.49 -14.93
N VAL A 36 12.19 -7.08 -14.02
CA VAL A 36 12.40 -5.70 -13.55
C VAL A 36 12.49 -4.69 -14.72
N ASN A 37 13.07 -5.09 -15.85
CA ASN A 37 13.23 -4.27 -17.05
C ASN A 37 12.57 -4.91 -18.28
N GLU A 38 11.64 -5.85 -18.12
CA GLU A 38 10.95 -6.48 -19.25
C GLU A 38 9.42 -6.43 -19.10
N TRP A 39 8.82 -5.62 -19.95
CA TRP A 39 7.38 -5.46 -20.12
C TRP A 39 6.97 -5.98 -21.48
N ARG A 40 5.90 -6.77 -21.58
CA ARG A 40 5.45 -7.35 -22.83
C ARG A 40 4.00 -6.99 -23.14
N CYS A 41 3.76 -6.65 -24.39
CA CYS A 41 2.43 -6.41 -24.93
C CYS A 41 1.66 -7.72 -25.08
N GLY A 42 0.49 -7.83 -24.46
CA GLY A 42 -0.38 -9.00 -24.56
C GLY A 42 -0.95 -9.24 -25.96
N TYR A 43 -1.17 -8.20 -26.76
CA TYR A 43 -1.76 -8.32 -28.10
C TYR A 43 -0.78 -8.87 -29.16
N CYS A 44 0.44 -8.34 -29.21
CA CYS A 44 1.42 -8.67 -30.26
C CYS A 44 2.74 -9.26 -29.73
N ARG A 45 2.85 -9.50 -28.42
CA ARG A 45 3.99 -10.14 -27.74
C ARG A 45 5.33 -9.39 -27.84
N LYS A 46 5.33 -8.12 -28.26
CA LYS A 46 6.54 -7.28 -28.26
C LYS A 46 6.96 -6.96 -26.83
N SER A 47 8.26 -7.10 -26.53
CA SER A 47 8.85 -6.72 -25.25
C SER A 47 9.44 -5.30 -25.29
N PHE A 48 9.43 -4.64 -24.14
CA PHE A 48 9.83 -3.27 -23.90
C PHE A 48 10.62 -3.18 -22.59
N ARG A 49 11.52 -2.21 -22.51
CA ARG A 49 12.40 -2.06 -21.35
C ARG A 49 11.70 -1.48 -20.10
N ALA A 50 10.60 -0.77 -20.30
CA ALA A 50 9.86 -0.11 -19.23
C ALA A 50 8.39 0.05 -19.63
N GLU A 51 7.52 0.12 -18.63
CA GLU A 51 6.07 0.27 -18.79
C GLU A 51 5.70 1.45 -19.69
N LYS A 52 6.33 2.61 -19.48
CA LYS A 52 6.06 3.81 -20.30
C LYS A 52 6.21 3.60 -21.82
N PHE A 53 7.10 2.70 -22.24
CA PHE A 53 7.30 2.41 -23.66
C PHE A 53 6.24 1.43 -24.17
N LEU A 54 5.73 0.57 -23.30
CA LEU A 54 4.59 -0.28 -23.60
C LEU A 54 3.31 0.55 -23.73
N ASP A 55 3.08 1.50 -22.83
CA ASP A 55 1.94 2.43 -22.88
C ASP A 55 1.95 3.23 -24.17
N GLN A 56 3.09 3.84 -24.50
CA GLN A 56 3.26 4.54 -25.76
C GLN A 56 3.06 3.63 -26.98
N HIS A 57 3.43 2.35 -26.89
CA HIS A 57 3.15 1.38 -27.95
C HIS A 57 1.64 1.10 -28.09
N PHE A 58 0.90 1.02 -26.99
CA PHE A 58 -0.56 0.86 -27.03
C PHE A 58 -1.22 2.04 -27.73
N ASP A 59 -0.87 3.28 -27.39
CA ASP A 59 -1.42 4.48 -28.01
C ASP A 59 -1.18 4.50 -29.54
N ASN A 60 0.03 4.10 -29.97
CA ASN A 60 0.42 4.17 -31.38
C ASN A 60 -0.08 3.00 -32.22
N ARG A 61 -0.25 1.81 -31.64
CA ARG A 61 -0.48 0.56 -32.39
C ARG A 61 -1.79 -0.14 -32.06
N HIS A 62 -2.35 0.11 -30.88
CA HIS A 62 -3.53 -0.57 -30.36
C HIS A 62 -4.60 0.42 -29.87
N SER A 63 -4.52 1.70 -30.25
CA SER A 63 -5.57 2.70 -29.97
C SER A 63 -6.92 2.34 -30.58
N ASN A 64 -6.92 1.63 -31.72
CA ASN A 64 -8.14 1.17 -32.39
C ASN A 64 -8.92 0.09 -31.60
N LEU A 65 -8.30 -0.53 -30.58
CA LEU A 65 -8.97 -1.53 -29.73
C LEU A 65 -9.77 -0.88 -28.59
N LEU A 66 -9.65 0.44 -28.41
CA LEU A 66 -10.38 1.18 -27.40
C LEU A 66 -11.84 1.42 -27.83
N ASP A 67 -12.80 0.97 -27.03
CA ASP A 67 -14.22 1.27 -27.24
C ASP A 67 -14.56 2.69 -26.74
N ALA A 68 -14.19 3.69 -27.52
CA ALA A 68 -14.41 5.10 -27.18
C ALA A 68 -15.90 5.52 -27.16
N GLY A 69 -16.83 4.67 -27.63
CA GLY A 69 -18.24 5.01 -27.73
C GLY A 69 -19.01 4.91 -26.41
N GLN A 70 -18.69 3.90 -25.59
CA GLN A 70 -19.42 3.63 -24.33
C GLN A 70 -18.54 3.79 -23.08
N SER A 71 -17.24 3.54 -23.20
CA SER A 71 -16.33 3.61 -22.07
C SER A 71 -15.90 5.05 -21.77
N LYS A 72 -15.51 5.32 -20.53
CA LYS A 72 -15.08 6.64 -20.06
C LYS A 72 -13.73 6.53 -19.39
N CYS A 73 -12.87 7.52 -19.62
CA CYS A 73 -11.60 7.61 -18.94
C CYS A 73 -11.82 7.83 -17.42
N LEU A 74 -11.14 7.05 -16.58
CA LEU A 74 -11.17 7.22 -15.12
C LEU A 74 -10.38 8.45 -14.65
N ALA A 75 -9.48 9.00 -15.48
CA ALA A 75 -8.73 10.22 -15.15
C ALA A 75 -9.64 11.42 -14.88
N ASP A 76 -10.79 11.52 -15.57
CA ASP A 76 -11.73 12.63 -15.38
C ASP A 76 -12.37 12.65 -13.98
N VAL A 77 -12.42 11.50 -13.29
CA VAL A 77 -12.91 11.42 -11.91
C VAL A 77 -11.79 11.42 -10.89
N CYS A 78 -10.53 11.54 -11.34
CA CYS A 78 -9.39 11.43 -10.46
C CYS A 78 -9.35 12.53 -9.40
N GLY A 79 -9.73 13.75 -9.78
CA GLY A 79 -9.89 14.87 -8.84
C GLY A 79 -10.94 14.61 -7.76
N ALA A 80 -12.01 13.88 -8.08
CA ALA A 80 -13.03 13.48 -7.11
C ALA A 80 -12.60 12.31 -6.21
N LEU A 81 -11.72 11.43 -6.72
CA LEU A 81 -11.25 10.23 -6.02
C LEU A 81 -9.90 10.41 -5.31
N HIS A 82 -9.31 11.62 -5.33
CA HIS A 82 -8.05 11.92 -4.66
C HIS A 82 -6.85 11.09 -5.16
N CYS A 83 -6.74 10.71 -6.44
CA CYS A 83 -5.61 9.85 -6.87
C CYS A 83 -4.24 10.52 -6.75
N ASP A 84 -4.16 11.85 -6.75
CA ASP A 84 -2.93 12.60 -6.50
C ASP A 84 -2.27 12.20 -5.16
N LEU A 85 -3.08 11.82 -4.16
CA LEU A 85 -2.58 11.37 -2.87
C LEU A 85 -2.06 9.93 -2.87
N VAL A 86 -2.53 9.08 -3.79
CA VAL A 86 -2.14 7.67 -3.88
C VAL A 86 -0.91 7.50 -4.75
N MET A 87 -0.76 8.30 -5.81
CA MET A 87 0.32 8.19 -6.79
C MET A 87 1.67 8.77 -6.34
N GLU A 88 1.81 9.16 -5.06
CA GLU A 88 2.99 9.84 -4.49
C GLU A 88 3.50 11.03 -5.33
N ILE A 89 2.66 11.60 -6.18
CA ILE A 89 2.96 12.84 -6.88
C ILE A 89 2.97 13.89 -5.78
N LYS A 90 4.18 14.27 -5.35
CA LYS A 90 4.39 15.30 -4.32
C LYS A 90 3.67 16.56 -4.78
N SER A 91 2.41 16.71 -4.36
CA SER A 91 1.66 17.91 -4.60
C SER A 91 2.40 18.99 -3.82
N LYS A 92 3.13 19.85 -4.55
CA LYS A 92 3.58 21.12 -4.01
C LYS A 92 2.31 21.74 -3.45
N LYS A 93 2.23 21.88 -2.13
CA LYS A 93 1.02 22.33 -1.42
C LYS A 93 0.61 23.69 -1.99
N THR A 94 -0.24 23.69 -3.00
CA THR A 94 -0.85 24.87 -3.56
C THR A 94 -1.98 25.29 -2.63
N LYS A 95 -2.20 26.60 -2.52
CA LYS A 95 -3.32 27.16 -1.78
C LYS A 95 -4.62 26.52 -2.27
N CYS A 96 -5.46 26.05 -1.36
CA CYS A 96 -6.72 25.38 -1.71
C CYS A 96 -7.58 26.30 -2.59
N ASN A 97 -8.13 25.74 -3.68
CA ASN A 97 -9.11 26.42 -4.52
C ASN A 97 -10.52 25.96 -4.12
N PRO A 98 -11.34 26.83 -3.49
CA PRO A 98 -12.67 26.45 -3.02
C PRO A 98 -13.61 26.05 -4.16
N ALA A 99 -13.49 26.67 -5.34
CA ALA A 99 -14.30 26.31 -6.49
C ALA A 99 -13.94 24.92 -7.03
N ALA A 100 -12.64 24.56 -7.02
CA ALA A 100 -12.21 23.21 -7.41
C ALA A 100 -12.66 22.15 -6.40
N ALA A 101 -12.55 22.44 -5.10
CA ALA A 101 -13.03 21.55 -4.04
C ALA A 101 -14.55 21.32 -4.16
N ALA A 102 -15.35 22.37 -4.36
CA ALA A 102 -16.79 22.24 -4.55
C ALA A 102 -17.16 21.42 -5.80
N ARG A 103 -16.47 21.64 -6.93
CA ARG A 103 -16.68 20.85 -8.16
C ARG A 103 -16.36 19.37 -7.96
N ASN A 104 -15.22 19.06 -7.34
CA ASN A 104 -14.80 17.69 -7.09
C ASN A 104 -15.73 17.00 -6.08
N ARG A 105 -16.23 17.74 -5.09
CA ARG A 105 -17.25 17.25 -4.16
C ARG A 105 -18.53 16.84 -4.88
N HIS A 106 -19.10 17.73 -5.70
CA HIS A 106 -20.31 17.41 -6.46
C HIS A 106 -20.11 16.24 -7.42
N LEU A 107 -18.95 16.15 -8.07
CA LEU A 107 -18.62 15.02 -8.92
C LEU A 107 -18.53 13.71 -8.12
N CYS A 108 -17.94 13.75 -6.92
CA CYS A 108 -17.85 12.61 -6.01
C CYS A 108 -19.23 12.14 -5.52
N GLU A 109 -20.09 13.07 -5.10
CA GLU A 109 -21.47 12.78 -4.68
C GLU A 109 -22.26 12.14 -5.83
N GLY A 110 -22.18 12.70 -7.03
CA GLY A 110 -22.83 12.13 -8.21
C GLY A 110 -22.29 10.76 -8.63
N LEU A 111 -21.05 10.41 -8.28
CA LEU A 111 -20.53 9.05 -8.42
C LEU A 111 -21.15 8.12 -7.37
N ALA A 112 -21.24 8.57 -6.12
CA ALA A 112 -21.86 7.80 -5.05
C ALA A 112 -23.32 7.44 -5.38
N ASP A 113 -24.08 8.39 -5.91
CA ASP A 113 -25.49 8.18 -6.31
C ASP A 113 -25.64 7.13 -7.43
N LYS A 114 -24.79 7.21 -8.45
CA LYS A 114 -24.85 6.32 -9.63
C LYS A 114 -24.28 4.94 -9.35
N CYS A 115 -23.30 4.84 -8.48
CA CYS A 115 -22.58 3.60 -8.17
C CYS A 115 -23.17 2.86 -6.97
N PHE A 116 -23.75 3.59 -6.02
CA PHE A 116 -24.32 3.05 -4.79
C PHE A 116 -25.67 3.74 -4.51
N PRO A 117 -26.73 3.45 -5.28
CA PRO A 117 -28.05 4.04 -5.06
C PRO A 117 -28.60 3.64 -3.69
N ALA A 118 -28.86 4.62 -2.82
CA ALA A 118 -29.20 4.40 -1.42
C ALA A 118 -30.55 3.69 -1.20
N ASN A 119 -31.41 3.61 -2.22
CA ASN A 119 -32.74 3.01 -2.17
C ASN A 119 -32.80 1.57 -2.72
N GLN A 120 -31.69 1.03 -3.23
CA GLN A 120 -31.71 -0.27 -3.92
C GLN A 120 -31.48 -1.47 -3.00
N SER A 121 -30.59 -1.35 -1.99
CA SER A 121 -30.33 -2.42 -1.03
C SER A 121 -29.63 -1.89 0.23
N PRO A 122 -29.74 -2.58 1.39
CA PRO A 122 -29.04 -2.18 2.61
C PRO A 122 -27.51 -2.11 2.44
N SER A 123 -26.93 -3.02 1.66
CA SER A 123 -25.50 -2.99 1.31
C SER A 123 -25.14 -1.79 0.45
N SER A 124 -26.01 -1.42 -0.51
CA SER A 124 -25.84 -0.22 -1.33
C SER A 124 -25.90 1.05 -0.48
N THR A 125 -26.88 1.17 0.42
CA THR A 125 -27.00 2.31 1.35
C THR A 125 -25.75 2.46 2.22
N ARG A 126 -25.24 1.34 2.76
CA ARG A 126 -24.03 1.33 3.58
C ARG A 126 -22.79 1.73 2.78
N LEU A 127 -22.64 1.20 1.57
CA LEU A 127 -21.52 1.54 0.69
C LEU A 127 -21.59 3.00 0.25
N HIS A 128 -22.79 3.52 0.00
CA HIS A 128 -23.03 4.92 -0.31
C HIS A 128 -22.53 5.83 0.81
N GLU A 129 -22.96 5.59 2.06
CA GLU A 129 -22.52 6.37 3.22
C GLU A 129 -21.01 6.27 3.45
N LEU A 130 -20.44 5.07 3.31
CA LEU A 130 -19.00 4.86 3.41
C LEU A 130 -18.24 5.62 2.33
N PHE A 131 -18.73 5.61 1.10
CA PHE A 131 -18.10 6.29 -0.03
C PHE A 131 -18.10 7.81 0.17
N LEU A 132 -19.24 8.39 0.57
CA LEU A 132 -19.35 9.81 0.88
C LEU A 132 -18.37 10.23 1.97
N ARG A 133 -18.35 9.51 3.10
CA ARG A 133 -17.46 9.85 4.22
C ARG A 133 -15.98 9.68 3.93
N GLN A 134 -15.63 8.70 3.11
CA GLN A 134 -14.23 8.36 2.86
C GLN A 134 -13.60 9.21 1.75
N PHE A 135 -14.40 9.60 0.75
CA PHE A 135 -13.93 10.30 -0.45
C PHE A 135 -14.47 11.73 -0.54
N CYS A 136 -15.79 11.91 -0.40
CA CYS A 136 -16.44 13.17 -0.75
C CYS A 136 -16.29 14.24 0.34
N ASP A 137 -16.40 13.86 1.62
CA ASP A 137 -16.25 14.80 2.76
C ASP A 137 -14.85 15.43 2.85
N ALA A 138 -13.84 14.80 2.25
CA ALA A 138 -12.48 15.32 2.18
C ALA A 138 -12.34 16.50 1.19
N HIS A 139 -13.33 16.76 0.32
CA HIS A 139 -13.34 17.91 -0.58
C HIS A 139 -13.76 19.19 0.16
N THR A 140 -12.88 19.66 1.05
CA THR A 140 -13.04 20.90 1.79
C THR A 140 -11.71 21.65 1.87
N CYS A 141 -11.77 22.98 1.88
CA CYS A 141 -10.59 23.81 2.13
C CYS A 141 -10.31 24.03 3.63
N SER A 142 -11.20 23.57 4.52
CA SER A 142 -10.93 23.56 5.96
C SER A 142 -9.99 22.40 6.27
N GLY A 143 -8.83 22.71 6.87
CA GLY A 143 -7.67 21.81 7.01
C GLY A 143 -7.83 20.56 7.89
N GLY A 144 -9.03 20.00 8.03
CA GLY A 144 -9.34 18.87 8.90
C GLY A 144 -9.66 17.54 8.19
N GLY A 145 -10.08 17.55 6.92
CA GLY A 145 -10.48 16.33 6.20
C GLY A 145 -9.28 15.55 5.67
N LYS A 146 -8.95 14.40 6.26
CA LYS A 146 -7.98 13.46 5.67
C LYS A 146 -8.73 12.48 4.75
N PRO A 147 -8.47 12.48 3.43
CA PRO A 147 -9.00 11.44 2.56
C PRO A 147 -8.47 10.07 3.01
N PHE A 148 -9.30 9.04 2.92
CA PHE A 148 -8.96 7.65 3.31
C PHE A 148 -8.68 7.41 4.81
N SER A 149 -9.26 8.21 5.72
CA SER A 149 -9.08 8.06 7.18
C SER A 149 -9.40 6.65 7.73
N ARG A 150 -10.27 5.89 7.05
CA ARG A 150 -10.57 4.48 7.32
C ARG A 150 -10.22 3.63 6.10
N GLY A 151 -9.14 2.87 6.12
CA GLY A 151 -8.88 1.84 5.10
C GLY A 151 -7.49 1.82 4.47
N GLY A 152 -6.58 2.73 4.86
CA GLY A 152 -5.16 2.54 4.55
C GLY A 152 -4.72 1.19 5.13
N LYS A 153 -4.37 0.23 4.27
CA LYS A 153 -3.64 -0.96 4.69
C LYS A 153 -2.37 -0.44 5.38
N LYS A 154 -2.27 -0.59 6.70
CA LYS A 154 -1.01 -0.37 7.40
C LYS A 154 -0.03 -1.34 6.75
N HIS A 155 0.86 -0.85 5.90
CA HIS A 155 1.99 -1.65 5.43
C HIS A 155 2.80 -1.96 6.69
N ILE A 156 2.54 -3.12 7.28
CA ILE A 156 3.35 -3.64 8.37
C ILE A 156 4.73 -3.81 7.75
N ASN A 157 5.64 -2.93 8.13
CA ASN A 157 6.97 -2.88 7.54
C ASN A 157 7.65 -4.23 7.79
N ARG A 158 7.77 -5.07 6.75
CA ARG A 158 8.31 -6.44 6.87
C ARG A 158 9.71 -6.42 7.48
N PHE A 159 10.47 -5.35 7.24
CA PHE A 159 11.77 -5.10 7.87
C PHE A 159 11.66 -4.92 9.39
N TYR A 160 10.62 -4.26 9.89
CA TYR A 160 10.40 -4.08 11.32
C TYR A 160 10.08 -5.41 12.02
N LEU A 161 9.24 -6.26 11.40
CA LEU A 161 8.98 -7.60 11.90
C LEU A 161 10.24 -8.45 11.91
N ALA A 162 11.01 -8.48 10.81
CA ALA A 162 12.26 -9.22 10.72
C ALA A 162 13.27 -8.76 11.78
N ALA A 163 13.45 -7.44 11.94
CA ALA A 163 14.32 -6.86 12.96
C ALA A 163 13.88 -7.22 14.39
N SER A 164 12.58 -7.23 14.68
CA SER A 164 12.07 -7.60 16.00
C SER A 164 12.35 -9.06 16.35
N VAL A 165 12.15 -9.98 15.39
CA VAL A 165 12.42 -11.42 15.58
C VAL A 165 13.91 -11.66 15.79
N LEU A 166 14.75 -10.99 14.99
CA LEU A 166 16.20 -11.10 15.07
C LEU A 166 16.73 -10.57 16.43
N THR A 167 16.17 -9.46 16.91
CA THR A 167 16.49 -8.91 18.23
C THR A 167 16.12 -9.87 19.36
N LEU A 168 14.93 -10.48 19.30
CA LEU A 168 14.46 -11.45 20.31
C LEU A 168 15.32 -12.74 20.35
N MET A 169 15.96 -13.12 19.24
CA MET A 169 16.87 -14.26 19.19
C MET A 169 18.28 -13.92 19.68
N LEU A 170 18.81 -12.75 19.31
CA LEU A 170 20.17 -12.34 19.66
C LEU A 170 20.32 -11.94 21.14
N LEU A 171 19.32 -11.29 21.73
CA LEU A 171 19.36 -10.86 23.14
C LEU A 171 19.63 -12.02 24.11
N PRO A 172 18.85 -13.13 24.11
CA PRO A 172 19.07 -14.23 25.04
C PRO A 172 20.42 -14.92 24.78
N LEU A 173 20.83 -15.06 23.51
CA LEU A 173 22.14 -15.60 23.14
C LEU A 173 23.29 -14.78 23.74
N PHE A 174 23.20 -13.45 23.65
CA PHE A 174 24.17 -12.54 24.25
C PHE A 174 24.25 -12.72 25.78
N TYR A 175 23.12 -12.76 26.48
CA TYR A 175 23.10 -12.97 27.93
C TYR A 175 23.62 -14.37 28.34
N LEU A 176 23.36 -15.39 27.52
CA LEU A 176 23.88 -16.75 27.74
C LEU A 176 25.40 -16.78 27.62
N ILE A 177 25.97 -16.13 26.62
CA ILE A 177 27.43 -15.99 26.44
C ILE A 177 28.05 -15.25 27.62
N VAL A 178 27.46 -14.12 28.04
CA VAL A 178 27.94 -13.36 29.22
C VAL A 178 27.87 -14.21 30.48
N TYR A 179 26.80 -14.98 30.68
CA TYR A 179 26.64 -15.88 31.81
C TYR A 179 27.72 -16.98 31.82
N LEU A 180 27.97 -17.61 30.67
CA LEU A 180 29.03 -18.63 30.53
C LEU A 180 30.42 -18.04 30.79
N TYR A 181 30.70 -16.85 30.26
CA TYR A 181 31.97 -16.16 30.46
C TYR A 181 32.21 -15.78 31.93
N GLN A 182 31.20 -15.23 32.61
CA GLN A 182 31.29 -14.93 34.05
C GLN A 182 31.45 -16.20 34.88
N ARG A 183 30.77 -17.29 34.50
CA ARG A 183 30.91 -18.59 35.17
C ARG A 183 32.31 -19.15 35.00
N GLU A 184 32.90 -19.03 33.82
CA GLU A 184 34.26 -19.51 33.52
C GLU A 184 35.33 -18.70 34.28
N ILE A 185 35.21 -17.37 34.33
CA ILE A 185 36.08 -16.51 35.16
C ILE A 185 35.96 -16.88 36.65
N LYS A 186 34.74 -17.11 37.15
CA LYS A 186 34.53 -17.54 38.55
C LYS A 186 35.16 -18.92 38.82
N ARG A 187 35.12 -19.84 37.85
CA ARG A 187 35.73 -21.17 37.99
C ARG A 187 37.26 -21.11 37.92
N GLY A 188 37.82 -20.31 37.01
CA GLY A 188 39.27 -20.08 36.90
C GLY A 188 39.87 -19.41 38.14
N THR A 189 39.18 -18.44 38.72
CA THR A 189 39.61 -17.80 39.99
C THR A 189 39.54 -18.75 41.18
N GLN A 190 38.60 -19.70 41.21
CA GLN A 190 38.53 -20.76 42.24
C GLN A 190 39.68 -21.78 42.10
N GLU A 191 40.03 -22.20 40.88
CA GLU A 191 41.15 -23.11 40.62
C GLU A 191 42.50 -22.47 40.95
N LEU A 192 42.73 -21.19 40.61
CA LEU A 192 43.93 -20.45 41.01
C LEU A 192 44.05 -20.31 42.55
N LYS A 193 42.94 -20.10 43.26
CA LYS A 193 42.91 -20.08 44.73
C LYS A 193 43.24 -21.45 45.37
N ARG A 194 42.88 -22.56 44.72
CA ARG A 194 43.27 -23.91 45.17
C ARG A 194 44.78 -24.13 44.99
N ILE A 195 45.33 -23.76 43.82
CA ILE A 195 46.76 -23.94 43.52
C ILE A 195 47.64 -23.08 44.44
N ALA A 196 47.24 -21.82 44.72
CA ALA A 196 47.99 -20.94 45.62
C ALA A 196 48.09 -21.46 47.07
N LYS A 197 47.13 -22.29 47.53
CA LYS A 197 47.19 -22.91 48.87
C LYS A 197 48.15 -24.10 48.95
N VAL A 198 48.54 -24.72 47.83
CA VAL A 198 49.40 -25.92 47.80
C VAL A 198 50.90 -25.56 47.88
N GLY A 199 51.28 -24.29 47.67
CA GLY A 199 52.68 -23.85 47.59
C GLY A 199 53.35 -23.30 48.85
N ARG A 200 52.68 -23.20 50.01
CA ARG A 200 53.31 -22.73 51.26
C ARG A 200 53.53 -23.87 52.26
N LYS A 201 54.52 -24.72 51.99
CA LYS A 201 55.19 -25.51 53.03
C LYS A 201 56.38 -24.69 53.57
N ALA A 202 56.37 -24.42 54.87
CA ALA A 202 57.47 -23.76 55.57
C ALA A 202 58.73 -24.65 55.59
N LYS A 203 59.91 -24.04 55.43
CA LYS A 203 61.21 -24.68 55.61
C LYS A 203 61.60 -24.60 57.09
N PRO A 204 62.14 -25.66 57.72
CA PRO A 204 62.46 -25.68 59.14
C PRO A 204 63.86 -25.12 59.46
N SER A 205 63.99 -24.73 60.74
CA SER A 205 65.12 -24.12 61.48
C SER A 205 65.37 -22.63 61.26
#